data_AF-A0A537CAT1-F1
#
_entry.id   AF-A0A537CAT1-F1
#
_cell.length_a   1.000
_cell.length_b   1.000
_cell.length_c   1.000
_cell.angle_alpha   90.00
_cell.angle_beta   90.00
_cell.angle_gamma   90.00
#
_symmetry.space_group_name_H-M   'P 1'
#
loop_
_entity.id
_entity.type
_entity.pdbx_description
1 polymer ?
#
loop_
_entity_poly.entity_id
_entity_poly.type
_entity_poly.pdbx_seq_one_letter_code
_entity_poly.pdbx_strand_id
1 'polypeptide(L)'
;MGTRRLGVFLLLVAACAVHAQEPIRVGSKRFTESYILGEILAQTARGQHKAGLGNTAILVAALENDAIDVYPEYTGTIINEILRTEERLQLAEINRRLARLGLAASTPLGFSNNYALGTRRDLRAISDLTRLPELRLGFSHEFLGRRDGWPGLKAAYGLPQQPRGLDHGLAYEALAAGEIDVMDLYSTDAKIERYRIAMLADDRHYFPAYDAVLLHRADAPVRYPQAFAAFARLQNSIERRTMVRLNARAELDKVPFAEVAREYLGGGPASKRTLRAALFAPDSGRLLAEHLGLVFGSLMVAALIGVPLGVLAAKVGWLAQPVLALTGLVQTIPSLALLAFLIPLTGRIGLWPALIALFLYALLPITRNTHAGLAQVPRGLLQAGTALGLLSKDILYRIELPLARETIMAGVKTSAVINVGTATIAAFIGAGGFGERIAQGLALNDHTVLLAGALPAAALALAVHAAFELAERCLARRPR
;
A
#
# COMPACT_ATOMS: atom_id res chain seq x y z
N MET A 1 20.51 1.38 -60.72
CA MET A 1 20.26 0.19 -59.87
C MET A 1 20.43 0.53 -58.37
N GLY A 2 19.72 1.54 -57.84
CA GLY A 2 20.03 2.09 -56.50
C GLY A 2 18.87 2.21 -55.52
N THR A 3 17.62 1.97 -55.94
CA THR A 3 16.44 2.30 -55.10
C THR A 3 15.58 1.09 -54.71
N ARG A 4 15.78 -0.07 -55.33
CA ARG A 4 15.04 -1.31 -54.97
C ARG A 4 15.67 -2.15 -53.85
N ARG A 5 16.94 -1.90 -53.48
CA ARG A 5 17.62 -2.64 -52.40
C ARG A 5 17.41 -2.02 -51.00
N LEU A 6 17.05 -0.74 -50.92
CA LEU A 6 16.79 -0.07 -49.64
C LEU A 6 15.41 -0.42 -49.05
N GLY A 7 14.42 -0.67 -49.91
CA GLY A 7 13.07 -1.09 -49.50
C GLY A 7 13.02 -2.50 -48.93
N VAL A 8 13.89 -3.41 -49.39
CA VAL A 8 13.95 -4.80 -48.87
C VAL A 8 14.68 -4.87 -47.53
N PHE A 9 15.63 -3.96 -47.26
CA PHE A 9 16.33 -3.93 -45.98
C PHE A 9 15.47 -3.32 -44.85
N LEU A 10 14.62 -2.34 -45.16
CA LEU A 10 13.66 -1.76 -44.20
C LEU A 10 12.47 -2.68 -43.89
N LEU A 11 12.10 -3.59 -44.81
CA LEU A 11 11.08 -4.62 -44.56
C LEU A 11 11.61 -5.84 -43.78
N LEU A 12 12.92 -6.10 -43.79
CA LEU A 12 13.54 -7.18 -43.02
C LEU A 12 13.86 -6.80 -41.56
N VAL A 13 14.02 -5.52 -41.25
CA VAL A 13 14.17 -5.05 -39.85
C VAL A 13 12.81 -4.91 -39.13
N ALA A 14 11.71 -4.77 -39.88
CA ALA A 14 10.35 -4.76 -39.33
C ALA A 14 9.80 -6.16 -38.98
N ALA A 15 10.47 -7.24 -39.38
CA ALA A 15 10.00 -8.63 -39.19
C ALA A 15 10.69 -9.40 -38.05
N CYS A 16 11.47 -8.73 -37.18
CA CYS A 16 12.06 -9.34 -35.99
C CYS A 16 12.01 -8.43 -34.74
N ALA A 17 11.00 -7.57 -34.65
CA ALA A 17 10.52 -7.15 -33.34
C ALA A 17 9.74 -8.32 -32.75
N VAL A 18 10.46 -9.31 -32.21
CA VAL A 18 9.90 -10.18 -31.17
C VAL A 18 9.50 -9.22 -30.07
N HIS A 19 8.23 -8.80 -30.06
CA HIS A 19 7.66 -8.09 -28.92
C HIS A 19 7.88 -9.03 -27.74
N ALA A 20 8.84 -8.71 -26.87
CA ALA A 20 8.98 -9.39 -25.61
C ALA A 20 7.62 -9.21 -24.92
N GLN A 21 6.85 -10.30 -24.86
CA GLN A 21 5.56 -10.33 -24.21
C GLN A 21 5.77 -9.79 -22.79
N GLU A 22 5.04 -8.74 -22.41
CA GLU A 22 5.18 -8.17 -21.08
C GLU A 22 5.01 -9.28 -20.04
N PRO A 23 5.82 -9.30 -18.97
CA PRO A 23 5.69 -10.32 -17.94
C PRO A 23 4.31 -10.22 -17.29
N ILE A 24 3.66 -11.37 -17.07
CA ILE A 24 2.39 -11.42 -16.37
C ILE A 24 2.51 -10.75 -14.99
N ARG A 25 1.55 -9.90 -14.64
CA ARG A 25 1.53 -9.15 -13.38
C ARG A 25 0.66 -9.88 -12.38
N VAL A 26 1.28 -10.38 -11.32
CA VAL A 26 0.62 -11.14 -10.27
C VAL A 26 0.37 -10.23 -9.08
N GLY A 27 -0.88 -10.06 -8.64
CA GLY A 27 -1.21 -9.29 -7.44
C GLY A 27 -1.14 -10.11 -6.15
N SER A 28 -1.13 -9.44 -5.00
CA SER A 28 -1.45 -10.06 -3.70
C SER A 28 -2.17 -9.10 -2.75
N LYS A 29 -2.91 -9.66 -1.79
CA LYS A 29 -3.51 -8.96 -0.66
C LYS A 29 -2.48 -8.70 0.43
N ARG A 30 -2.86 -7.87 1.42
CA ARG A 30 -2.00 -7.45 2.54
C ARG A 30 -1.95 -8.42 3.72
N PHE A 31 -1.69 -9.70 3.45
CA PHE A 31 -1.42 -10.69 4.50
C PHE A 31 -0.48 -11.79 4.02
N THR A 32 0.20 -12.42 4.98
CA THR A 32 1.30 -13.38 4.80
C THR A 32 1.04 -14.40 3.69
N GLU A 33 -0.05 -15.16 3.79
CA GLU A 33 -0.38 -16.23 2.86
C GLU A 33 -0.56 -15.71 1.43
N SER A 34 -1.23 -14.56 1.26
CA SER A 34 -1.39 -13.95 -0.06
C SER A 34 -0.06 -13.49 -0.66
N TYR A 35 0.87 -12.96 0.15
CA TYR A 35 2.23 -12.63 -0.31
C TYR A 35 3.00 -13.86 -0.78
N ILE A 36 2.95 -14.96 -0.01
CA ILE A 36 3.62 -16.22 -0.37
C ILE A 36 3.05 -16.77 -1.67
N LEU A 37 1.72 -16.84 -1.79
CA LEU A 37 1.07 -17.33 -2.99
C LEU A 37 1.36 -16.43 -4.20
N GLY A 38 1.36 -15.11 -4.03
CA GLY A 38 1.76 -14.17 -5.07
C GLY A 38 3.18 -14.39 -5.58
N GLU A 39 4.13 -14.66 -4.68
CA GLU A 39 5.50 -15.04 -5.04
C GLU A 39 5.59 -16.40 -5.72
N ILE A 40 4.86 -17.42 -5.25
CA ILE A 40 4.80 -18.74 -5.89
C ILE A 40 4.34 -18.60 -7.34
N LEU A 41 3.28 -17.82 -7.59
CA LEU A 41 2.75 -17.57 -8.92
C LEU A 41 3.73 -16.78 -9.78
N ALA A 42 4.27 -15.67 -9.27
CA ALA A 42 5.23 -14.86 -10.02
C ALA A 42 6.48 -15.67 -10.41
N GLN A 43 7.02 -16.49 -9.51
CA GLN A 43 8.19 -17.33 -9.80
C GLN A 43 7.85 -18.46 -10.78
N THR A 44 6.67 -19.08 -10.64
CA THR A 44 6.20 -20.16 -11.54
C THR A 44 6.03 -19.67 -12.98
N ALA A 45 5.50 -18.46 -13.17
CA ALA A 45 5.24 -17.89 -14.48
C ALA A 45 6.35 -16.95 -15.00
N ARG A 46 7.44 -16.76 -14.23
CA ARG A 46 8.46 -15.72 -14.47
C ARG A 46 7.83 -14.32 -14.66
N GLY A 47 6.78 -14.05 -13.88
CA GLY A 47 6.02 -12.81 -13.88
C GLY A 47 6.56 -11.77 -12.90
N GLN A 48 5.86 -10.64 -12.83
CA GLN A 48 6.12 -9.56 -11.87
C GLN A 48 5.12 -9.62 -10.72
N HIS A 49 5.60 -9.76 -9.49
CA HIS A 49 4.76 -9.67 -8.30
C HIS A 49 4.49 -8.19 -7.92
N LYS A 50 3.22 -7.80 -7.91
CA LYS A 50 2.65 -6.55 -7.41
C LYS A 50 2.08 -6.82 -6.01
N ALA A 51 2.98 -6.84 -5.03
CA ALA A 51 2.65 -7.22 -3.66
C ALA A 51 1.79 -6.18 -2.93
N GLY A 52 0.86 -6.64 -2.10
CA GLY A 52 0.25 -5.84 -1.04
C GLY A 52 -0.60 -4.67 -1.53
N LEU A 53 -1.24 -4.82 -2.69
CA LEU A 53 -2.01 -3.76 -3.34
C LEU A 53 -3.15 -3.26 -2.43
N GLY A 54 -3.77 -4.17 -1.67
CA GLY A 54 -4.83 -3.82 -0.72
C GLY A 54 -5.66 -5.04 -0.32
N ASN A 55 -6.94 -4.79 -0.08
CA ASN A 55 -7.95 -5.83 0.15
C ASN A 55 -8.66 -6.18 -1.16
N THR A 56 -9.61 -7.12 -1.12
CA THR A 56 -10.36 -7.64 -2.28
C THR A 56 -10.81 -6.55 -3.26
N ALA A 57 -11.46 -5.49 -2.79
CA ALA A 57 -11.97 -4.42 -3.65
C ALA A 57 -10.87 -3.72 -4.47
N ILE A 58 -9.69 -3.51 -3.89
CA ILE A 58 -8.55 -2.90 -4.58
C ILE A 58 -7.98 -3.84 -5.64
N LEU A 59 -7.87 -5.14 -5.33
CA LEU A 59 -7.37 -6.13 -6.27
C LEU A 59 -8.34 -6.37 -7.43
N VAL A 60 -9.65 -6.37 -7.18
CA VAL A 60 -10.67 -6.42 -8.23
C VAL A 60 -10.60 -5.19 -9.13
N ALA A 61 -10.55 -3.99 -8.56
CA ALA A 61 -10.35 -2.76 -9.35
C ALA A 61 -9.04 -2.80 -10.15
N ALA A 62 -7.97 -3.38 -9.59
CA ALA A 62 -6.69 -3.55 -10.29
C ALA A 62 -6.78 -4.53 -11.46
N LEU A 63 -7.58 -5.60 -11.38
CA LEU A 63 -7.87 -6.48 -12.52
C LEU A 63 -8.68 -5.73 -13.60
N GLU A 64 -9.72 -5.00 -13.20
CA GLU A 64 -10.60 -4.24 -14.11
C GLU A 64 -9.85 -3.13 -14.87
N ASN A 65 -8.87 -2.50 -14.22
CA ASN A 65 -8.07 -1.41 -14.80
C ASN A 65 -6.75 -1.88 -15.45
N ASP A 66 -6.61 -3.18 -15.74
CA ASP A 66 -5.41 -3.77 -16.35
C ASP A 66 -4.12 -3.43 -15.58
N ALA A 67 -4.17 -3.32 -14.25
CA ALA A 67 -2.99 -3.09 -13.41
C ALA A 67 -2.33 -4.41 -12.95
N ILE A 68 -3.13 -5.48 -12.85
CA ILE A 68 -2.69 -6.87 -12.63
C ILE A 68 -3.48 -7.81 -13.54
N ASP A 69 -2.97 -9.03 -13.73
CA ASP A 69 -3.57 -10.04 -14.61
C ASP A 69 -4.22 -11.19 -13.83
N VAL A 70 -3.64 -11.54 -12.67
CA VAL A 70 -4.06 -12.66 -11.81
C VAL A 70 -3.64 -12.43 -10.36
N TYR A 71 -4.36 -12.96 -9.39
CA TYR A 71 -3.94 -13.03 -7.99
C TYR A 71 -4.62 -14.21 -7.24
N PRO A 72 -4.07 -14.67 -6.11
CA PRO A 72 -4.69 -15.70 -5.28
C PRO A 72 -5.88 -15.13 -4.49
N GLU A 73 -7.02 -15.81 -4.57
CA GLU A 73 -8.28 -15.42 -3.93
C GLU A 73 -9.01 -16.66 -3.37
N TYR A 74 -10.03 -16.45 -2.53
CA TYR A 74 -10.79 -17.53 -1.88
C TYR A 74 -12.23 -17.55 -2.37
N THR A 75 -12.75 -18.75 -2.62
CA THR A 75 -14.13 -18.94 -3.11
C THR A 75 -15.17 -18.24 -2.24
N GLY A 76 -15.09 -18.36 -0.92
CA GLY A 76 -15.98 -17.65 0.01
C GLY A 76 -15.90 -16.12 -0.10
N THR A 77 -14.72 -15.55 -0.32
CA THR A 77 -14.55 -14.10 -0.53
C THR A 77 -15.15 -13.66 -1.86
N ILE A 78 -14.98 -14.45 -2.93
CA ILE A 78 -15.62 -14.17 -4.23
C ILE A 78 -17.14 -14.12 -4.08
N ILE A 79 -17.72 -15.11 -3.39
CA ILE A 79 -19.18 -15.19 -3.19
C ILE A 79 -19.69 -13.99 -2.39
N ASN A 80 -19.05 -13.67 -1.27
CA ASN A 80 -19.56 -12.69 -0.31
C ASN A 80 -19.24 -11.23 -0.69
N GLU A 81 -18.02 -10.93 -1.16
CA GLU A 81 -17.57 -9.56 -1.38
C GLU A 81 -17.72 -9.10 -2.84
N ILE A 82 -17.48 -10.00 -3.79
CA ILE A 82 -17.50 -9.69 -5.23
C ILE A 82 -18.90 -9.91 -5.80
N LEU A 83 -19.44 -11.13 -5.64
CA LEU A 83 -20.76 -11.50 -6.16
C LEU A 83 -21.90 -11.05 -5.24
N ARG A 84 -21.60 -10.76 -3.97
CA ARG A 84 -22.53 -10.26 -2.95
C ARG A 84 -23.79 -11.11 -2.85
N THR A 85 -23.63 -12.43 -2.79
CA THR A 85 -24.73 -13.40 -2.62
C THR A 85 -24.51 -14.29 -1.39
N GLU A 86 -25.60 -14.78 -0.82
CA GLU A 86 -25.61 -15.73 0.30
C GLU A 86 -25.66 -17.20 -0.18
N GLU A 87 -25.75 -17.42 -1.49
CA GLU A 87 -25.83 -18.76 -2.07
C GLU A 87 -24.50 -19.52 -1.93
N ARG A 88 -24.57 -20.81 -1.57
CA ARG A 88 -23.42 -21.71 -1.68
C ARG A 88 -23.18 -22.05 -3.15
N LEU A 89 -22.16 -21.44 -3.75
CA LEU A 89 -21.84 -21.61 -5.16
C LEU A 89 -20.65 -22.55 -5.37
N GLN A 90 -20.78 -23.45 -6.35
CA GLN A 90 -19.66 -24.23 -6.87
C GLN A 90 -18.84 -23.39 -7.86
N LEU A 91 -17.57 -23.74 -8.08
CA LEU A 91 -16.65 -22.96 -8.94
C LEU A 91 -17.19 -22.71 -10.35
N ALA A 92 -17.90 -23.67 -10.94
CA ALA A 92 -18.53 -23.50 -12.26
C ALA A 92 -19.60 -22.38 -12.25
N GLU A 93 -20.40 -22.29 -11.19
CA GLU A 93 -21.42 -21.25 -11.04
C GLU A 93 -20.79 -19.89 -10.69
N ILE A 94 -19.75 -19.90 -9.85
CA ILE A 94 -18.93 -18.70 -9.60
C ILE A 94 -18.43 -18.12 -10.93
N ASN A 95 -17.87 -18.96 -11.81
CA ASN A 95 -17.38 -18.53 -13.11
C ASN A 95 -18.48 -18.00 -14.05
N ARG A 96 -19.67 -18.61 -14.05
CA ARG A 96 -20.81 -18.08 -14.84
C ARG A 96 -21.17 -16.65 -14.43
N ARG A 97 -21.08 -16.32 -13.14
CA ARG A 97 -21.36 -14.97 -12.63
C ARG A 97 -20.18 -14.00 -12.85
N LEU A 98 -18.96 -14.44 -12.58
CA LEU A 98 -17.73 -13.65 -12.80
C LEU A 98 -17.54 -13.25 -14.26
N ALA A 99 -17.97 -14.08 -15.22
CA ALA A 99 -17.87 -13.77 -16.64
C ALA A 99 -18.55 -12.44 -17.02
N ARG A 100 -19.62 -12.04 -16.30
CA ARG A 100 -20.31 -10.76 -16.52
C ARG A 100 -19.46 -9.55 -16.12
N LEU A 101 -18.46 -9.76 -15.27
CA LEU A 101 -17.50 -8.75 -14.81
C LEU A 101 -16.18 -8.81 -15.62
N GLY A 102 -16.09 -9.67 -16.65
CA GLY A 102 -14.83 -9.90 -17.37
C GLY A 102 -13.77 -10.62 -16.53
N LEU A 103 -14.17 -11.34 -15.48
CA LEU A 103 -13.30 -12.08 -14.57
C LEU A 103 -13.55 -13.58 -14.65
N ALA A 104 -12.58 -14.36 -14.21
CA ALA A 104 -12.69 -15.81 -14.04
C ALA A 104 -11.84 -16.29 -12.87
N ALA A 105 -12.30 -17.35 -12.21
CA ALA A 105 -11.60 -18.07 -11.15
C ALA A 105 -11.18 -19.46 -11.65
N SER A 106 -9.92 -19.82 -11.49
CA SER A 106 -9.36 -21.08 -11.95
C SER A 106 -8.38 -21.67 -10.94
N THR A 107 -7.83 -22.84 -11.26
CA THR A 107 -6.70 -23.45 -10.54
C THR A 107 -6.87 -23.48 -9.01
N PRO A 108 -7.77 -24.33 -8.48
CA PRO A 108 -7.80 -24.61 -7.04
C PRO A 108 -6.43 -25.07 -6.57
N LEU A 109 -5.88 -24.44 -5.53
CA LEU A 109 -4.50 -24.65 -5.10
C LEU A 109 -4.34 -25.87 -4.17
N GLY A 110 -5.43 -26.39 -3.62
CA GLY A 110 -5.44 -27.64 -2.83
C GLY A 110 -5.63 -27.48 -1.32
N PHE A 111 -5.89 -26.25 -0.86
CA PHE A 111 -6.21 -26.00 0.54
C PHE A 111 -7.33 -24.96 0.67
N SER A 112 -7.95 -24.98 1.85
CA SER A 112 -8.94 -23.98 2.25
C SER A 112 -8.41 -23.21 3.46
N ASN A 113 -8.71 -21.92 3.52
CA ASN A 113 -8.41 -21.06 4.66
C ASN A 113 -9.71 -20.66 5.37
N ASN A 114 -10.29 -21.62 6.09
CA ASN A 114 -11.57 -21.43 6.76
C ASN A 114 -11.39 -20.89 8.18
N TYR A 115 -12.43 -20.22 8.67
CA TYR A 115 -12.64 -20.09 10.12
C TYR A 115 -12.76 -21.48 10.75
N ALA A 116 -12.19 -21.62 11.94
CA ALA A 116 -12.34 -22.79 12.79
C ALA A 116 -12.25 -22.38 14.26
N LEU A 117 -12.60 -23.31 15.14
CA LEU A 117 -12.36 -23.16 16.58
C LEU A 117 -11.16 -24.00 17.00
N GLY A 118 -10.32 -23.44 17.85
CA GLY A 118 -9.14 -24.09 18.40
C GLY A 118 -9.16 -24.16 19.91
N THR A 119 -8.61 -25.24 20.46
CA THR A 119 -8.46 -25.43 21.90
C THR A 119 -7.16 -26.15 22.25
N ARG A 120 -6.75 -26.04 23.51
CA ARG A 120 -5.70 -26.90 24.10
C ARG A 120 -6.28 -27.97 25.04
N ARG A 121 -7.60 -28.00 25.20
CA ARG A 121 -8.32 -29.04 25.95
C ARG A 121 -8.43 -30.31 25.09
N ASP A 122 -8.71 -31.43 25.73
CA ASP A 122 -9.00 -32.69 25.04
C ASP A 122 -10.45 -32.70 24.52
N LEU A 123 -10.69 -31.94 23.45
CA LEU A 123 -11.97 -31.83 22.76
C LEU A 123 -11.75 -32.08 21.26
N ARG A 124 -12.75 -32.63 20.57
CA ARG A 124 -12.58 -33.07 19.17
C ARG A 124 -13.50 -32.34 18.20
N ALA A 125 -14.69 -31.94 18.63
CA ALA A 125 -15.72 -31.37 17.77
C ALA A 125 -16.33 -30.10 18.36
N ILE A 126 -16.89 -29.24 17.52
CA ILE A 126 -17.61 -28.03 17.97
C ILE A 126 -18.85 -28.46 18.79
N SER A 127 -19.50 -29.56 18.43
CA SER A 127 -20.61 -30.11 19.22
C SER A 127 -20.24 -30.47 20.66
N ASP A 128 -18.97 -30.76 20.98
CA ASP A 128 -18.54 -31.06 22.36
C ASP A 128 -18.74 -29.84 23.29
N LEU A 129 -18.66 -28.62 22.73
CA LEU A 129 -18.84 -27.38 23.48
C LEU A 129 -20.26 -27.23 24.04
N THR A 130 -21.27 -27.87 23.45
CA THR A 130 -22.67 -27.78 23.92
C THR A 130 -22.86 -28.24 25.36
N ARG A 131 -21.98 -29.14 25.85
CA ARG A 131 -22.06 -29.76 27.17
C ARG A 131 -21.21 -29.07 28.23
N LEU A 132 -20.47 -28.01 27.86
CA LEU A 132 -19.45 -27.38 28.71
C LEU A 132 -19.67 -25.86 28.78
N PRO A 133 -20.75 -25.40 29.45
CA PRO A 133 -21.09 -23.97 29.53
C PRO A 133 -20.05 -23.12 30.27
N GLU A 134 -19.18 -23.75 31.07
CA GLU A 134 -18.13 -23.10 31.86
C GLU A 134 -16.88 -22.75 31.06
N LEU A 135 -16.73 -23.23 29.82
CA LEU A 135 -15.57 -22.91 28.98
C LEU A 135 -15.51 -21.41 28.71
N ARG A 136 -14.33 -20.84 28.90
CA ARG A 136 -14.06 -19.44 28.59
C ARG A 136 -13.67 -19.33 27.13
N LEU A 137 -14.54 -18.76 26.30
CA LEU A 137 -14.21 -18.52 24.91
C LEU A 137 -13.65 -17.10 24.74
N GLY A 138 -12.56 -16.99 24.00
CA GLY A 138 -11.96 -15.72 23.61
C GLY A 138 -11.92 -15.62 22.10
N PHE A 139 -12.74 -14.74 21.52
CA PHE A 139 -12.86 -14.60 20.08
C PHE A 139 -12.43 -13.24 19.58
N SER A 140 -11.94 -13.19 18.35
CA SER A 140 -11.68 -11.95 17.64
C SER A 140 -12.95 -11.10 17.54
N HIS A 141 -12.78 -9.77 17.61
CA HIS A 141 -13.91 -8.85 17.45
C HIS A 141 -14.59 -8.99 16.08
N GLU A 142 -13.82 -9.38 15.05
CA GLU A 142 -14.35 -9.69 13.73
C GLU A 142 -15.30 -10.90 13.81
N PHE A 143 -14.83 -12.03 14.34
CA PHE A 143 -15.63 -13.25 14.44
C PHE A 143 -16.91 -13.06 15.28
N LEU A 144 -16.86 -12.19 16.31
CA LEU A 144 -18.04 -11.84 17.10
C LEU A 144 -19.10 -11.05 16.34
N GLY A 145 -18.68 -10.20 15.39
CA GLY A 145 -19.58 -9.33 14.63
C GLY A 145 -20.11 -9.95 13.33
N ARG A 146 -19.45 -10.98 12.81
CA ARG A 146 -19.78 -11.61 11.52
C ARG A 146 -21.01 -12.51 11.60
N ARG A 147 -21.88 -12.46 10.59
CA ARG A 147 -23.05 -13.36 10.50
C ARG A 147 -22.66 -14.83 10.29
N ASP A 148 -21.60 -15.08 9.52
CA ASP A 148 -20.95 -16.40 9.36
C ASP A 148 -19.94 -16.72 10.48
N GLY A 149 -19.86 -15.84 11.50
CA GLY A 149 -19.04 -16.02 12.69
C GLY A 149 -19.85 -16.49 13.90
N TRP A 150 -19.59 -15.92 15.09
CA TRP A 150 -20.18 -16.38 16.34
C TRP A 150 -21.73 -16.36 16.40
N PRO A 151 -22.44 -15.30 16.00
CA PRO A 151 -23.91 -15.28 16.03
C PRO A 151 -24.54 -16.47 15.29
N GLY A 152 -24.07 -16.77 14.08
CA GLY A 152 -24.60 -17.87 13.29
C GLY A 152 -24.12 -19.23 13.78
N LEU A 153 -22.86 -19.35 14.22
CA LEU A 153 -22.32 -20.58 14.79
C LEU A 153 -23.08 -20.97 16.07
N LYS A 154 -23.32 -20.00 16.95
CA LYS A 154 -24.10 -20.16 18.18
C LYS A 154 -25.49 -20.69 17.88
N ALA A 155 -26.17 -20.13 16.88
CA ALA A 155 -27.49 -20.59 16.47
C ALA A 155 -27.47 -22.00 15.86
N ALA A 156 -26.48 -22.30 15.01
CA ALA A 156 -26.37 -23.59 14.33
C ALA A 156 -26.04 -24.76 15.28
N TYR A 157 -25.25 -24.50 16.32
CA TYR A 157 -24.81 -25.53 17.28
C TYR A 157 -25.58 -25.49 18.61
N GLY A 158 -26.31 -24.43 18.91
CA GLY A 158 -26.98 -24.26 20.22
C GLY A 158 -26.00 -24.02 21.36
N LEU A 159 -24.95 -23.23 21.12
CA LEU A 159 -23.85 -23.05 22.07
C LEU A 159 -24.27 -22.14 23.26
N PRO A 160 -24.15 -22.59 24.52
CA PRO A 160 -24.64 -21.84 25.68
C PRO A 160 -23.73 -20.68 26.10
N GLN A 161 -22.47 -20.67 25.67
CA GLN A 161 -21.45 -19.78 26.20
C GLN A 161 -21.61 -18.32 25.74
N GLN A 162 -20.88 -17.44 26.43
CA GLN A 162 -20.71 -16.04 26.07
C GLN A 162 -19.22 -15.74 25.90
N PRO A 163 -18.73 -15.59 24.67
CA PRO A 163 -17.32 -15.30 24.42
C PRO A 163 -16.96 -13.86 24.78
N ARG A 164 -15.71 -13.65 25.18
CA ARG A 164 -15.09 -12.34 25.32
C ARG A 164 -14.38 -11.94 24.02
N GLY A 165 -14.47 -10.66 23.66
CA GLY A 165 -13.70 -10.07 22.56
C GLY A 165 -12.22 -9.92 22.91
N LEU A 166 -11.34 -10.44 22.05
CA LEU A 166 -9.90 -10.34 22.13
C LEU A 166 -9.33 -9.87 20.78
N ASP A 167 -8.08 -9.43 20.79
CA ASP A 167 -7.29 -9.33 19.56
C ASP A 167 -6.88 -10.75 19.12
N HIS A 168 -6.90 -11.03 17.81
CA HIS A 168 -6.60 -12.36 17.26
C HIS A 168 -5.20 -12.85 17.65
N GLY A 169 -4.22 -11.95 17.65
CA GLY A 169 -2.86 -12.26 18.04
C GLY A 169 -2.73 -12.58 19.52
N LEU A 170 -3.40 -11.80 20.37
CA LEU A 170 -3.41 -11.97 21.83
C LEU A 170 -4.21 -13.20 22.27
N ALA A 171 -5.22 -13.63 21.51
CA ALA A 171 -5.99 -14.83 21.81
C ALA A 171 -5.13 -16.10 21.89
N TYR A 172 -4.08 -16.21 21.05
CA TYR A 172 -3.11 -17.30 21.13
C TYR A 172 -2.35 -17.32 22.46
N GLU A 173 -1.92 -16.16 22.94
CA GLU A 173 -1.19 -16.02 24.20
C GLU A 173 -2.11 -16.28 25.40
N ALA A 174 -3.33 -15.75 25.36
CA ALA A 174 -4.35 -15.99 26.38
C ALA A 174 -4.74 -17.48 26.47
N LEU A 175 -4.86 -18.18 25.33
CA LEU A 175 -5.11 -19.63 25.29
C LEU A 175 -3.92 -20.40 25.87
N ALA A 176 -2.69 -19.96 25.59
CA ALA A 176 -1.48 -20.58 26.12
C ALA A 176 -1.30 -20.36 27.62
N ALA A 177 -1.70 -19.19 28.13
CA ALA A 177 -1.71 -18.85 29.55
C ALA A 177 -2.88 -19.49 30.31
N GLY A 178 -3.84 -20.11 29.61
CA GLY A 178 -5.03 -20.70 30.21
C GLY A 178 -6.02 -19.65 30.73
N GLU A 179 -6.00 -18.44 30.17
CA GLU A 179 -7.01 -17.40 30.44
C GLU A 179 -8.30 -17.64 29.67
N ILE A 180 -8.19 -18.29 28.51
CA ILE A 180 -9.30 -18.80 27.70
C ILE A 180 -9.07 -20.29 27.41
N ASP A 181 -10.15 -20.99 27.05
CA ASP A 181 -10.17 -22.42 26.77
C ASP A 181 -10.37 -22.72 25.28
N VAL A 182 -11.05 -21.83 24.55
CA VAL A 182 -11.33 -21.95 23.11
C VAL A 182 -11.17 -20.57 22.44
N MET A 183 -10.62 -20.56 21.23
CA MET A 183 -10.50 -19.36 20.39
C MET A 183 -10.94 -19.63 18.95
N ASP A 184 -11.26 -18.58 18.19
CA ASP A 184 -11.36 -18.65 16.74
C ASP A 184 -9.96 -18.60 16.13
N LEU A 185 -9.78 -19.29 15.01
CA LEU A 185 -8.54 -19.30 14.25
C LEU A 185 -8.82 -19.47 12.76
N TYR A 186 -7.85 -19.11 11.95
CA TYR A 186 -7.82 -19.49 10.55
C TYR A 186 -7.08 -20.81 10.40
N SER A 187 -7.61 -21.72 9.59
CA SER A 187 -7.09 -23.10 9.48
C SER A 187 -5.66 -23.22 8.93
N THR A 188 -5.11 -22.13 8.39
CA THR A 188 -3.73 -22.00 7.89
C THR A 188 -2.82 -21.14 8.79
N ASP A 189 -3.29 -20.70 9.97
CA ASP A 189 -2.50 -19.87 10.88
C ASP A 189 -1.20 -20.58 11.33
N ALA A 190 -0.07 -19.88 11.18
CA ALA A 190 1.25 -20.39 11.57
C ALA A 190 1.36 -20.73 13.07
N LYS A 191 0.58 -20.03 13.90
CA LYS A 191 0.64 -20.12 15.36
C LYS A 191 0.01 -21.40 15.91
N ILE A 192 -0.79 -22.12 15.13
CA ILE A 192 -1.47 -23.37 15.55
C ILE A 192 -0.45 -24.40 16.05
N GLU A 193 0.60 -24.66 15.27
CA GLU A 193 1.64 -25.64 15.63
C GLU A 193 2.48 -25.16 16.82
N ARG A 194 2.86 -23.88 16.83
CA ARG A 194 3.67 -23.27 17.90
C ARG A 194 3.00 -23.39 19.27
N TYR A 195 1.69 -23.13 19.34
CA TYR A 195 0.93 -23.18 20.58
C TYR A 195 0.27 -24.54 20.84
N ARG A 196 0.51 -25.53 19.97
CA ARG A 196 -0.05 -26.90 20.04
C ARG A 196 -1.57 -26.90 20.20
N ILE A 197 -2.24 -26.14 19.33
CA ILE A 197 -3.69 -25.97 19.36
C ILE A 197 -4.34 -27.07 18.52
N ALA A 198 -5.27 -27.80 19.11
CA ALA A 198 -6.13 -28.74 18.42
C ALA A 198 -7.30 -27.98 17.79
N MET A 199 -7.52 -28.19 16.50
CA MET A 199 -8.67 -27.63 15.78
C MET A 199 -9.87 -28.54 15.97
N LEU A 200 -10.99 -27.96 16.38
CA LEU A 200 -12.25 -28.68 16.56
C LEU A 200 -12.88 -28.97 15.19
N ALA A 201 -13.37 -30.20 15.01
CA ALA A 201 -14.12 -30.59 13.82
C ALA A 201 -15.46 -29.82 13.76
N ASP A 202 -15.72 -29.16 12.63
CA ASP A 202 -17.03 -28.60 12.29
C ASP A 202 -17.96 -29.73 11.82
N ASP A 203 -18.45 -30.52 12.78
CA ASP A 203 -19.21 -31.76 12.55
C ASP A 203 -20.61 -31.54 11.95
N ARG A 204 -21.07 -30.30 11.88
CA ARG A 204 -22.31 -29.89 11.18
C ARG A 204 -22.06 -29.11 9.89
N HIS A 205 -20.81 -28.97 9.46
CA HIS A 205 -20.43 -28.26 8.22
C HIS A 205 -21.03 -26.85 8.11
N TYR A 206 -20.96 -26.11 9.21
CA TYR A 206 -21.45 -24.74 9.30
C TYR A 206 -20.59 -23.77 8.48
N PHE A 207 -19.27 -23.81 8.65
CA PHE A 207 -18.38 -22.83 8.05
C PHE A 207 -18.36 -22.98 6.51
N PRO A 208 -18.48 -21.87 5.76
CA PRO A 208 -18.33 -21.92 4.32
C PRO A 208 -16.88 -22.24 3.94
N ALA A 209 -16.71 -22.87 2.78
CA ALA A 209 -15.39 -23.15 2.24
C ALA A 209 -14.77 -21.87 1.64
N TYR A 210 -13.54 -21.58 2.06
CA TYR A 210 -12.66 -20.57 1.51
C TYR A 210 -11.51 -21.28 0.80
N ASP A 211 -11.82 -21.95 -0.29
CA ASP A 211 -10.83 -22.67 -1.10
C ASP A 211 -9.97 -21.67 -1.86
N ALA A 212 -8.65 -21.82 -1.75
CA ALA A 212 -7.71 -20.96 -2.47
C ALA A 212 -7.74 -21.29 -3.96
N VAL A 213 -8.02 -20.26 -4.77
CA VAL A 213 -8.11 -20.29 -6.24
C VAL A 213 -7.35 -19.11 -6.83
N LEU A 214 -7.17 -19.09 -8.14
CA LEU A 214 -6.63 -17.95 -8.86
C LEU A 214 -7.76 -17.13 -9.47
N LEU A 215 -7.94 -15.89 -9.03
CA LEU A 215 -8.83 -14.93 -9.69
C LEU A 215 -8.04 -14.13 -10.72
N HIS A 216 -8.54 -14.06 -11.95
CA HIS A 216 -7.86 -13.41 -13.06
C HIS A 216 -8.84 -12.73 -14.02
N ARG A 217 -8.31 -11.88 -14.90
CA ARG A 217 -9.10 -11.38 -16.02
C ARG A 217 -9.47 -12.53 -16.96
N ALA A 218 -10.66 -12.49 -17.53
CA ALA A 218 -11.16 -13.55 -18.41
C ALA A 218 -10.29 -13.76 -19.67
N ASP A 219 -9.64 -12.70 -20.16
CA ASP A 219 -8.73 -12.72 -21.30
C ASP A 219 -7.28 -13.10 -20.95
N ALA A 220 -6.91 -13.15 -19.67
CA ALA A 220 -5.54 -13.42 -19.23
C ALA A 220 -4.98 -14.77 -19.71
N PRO A 221 -5.73 -15.90 -19.74
CA PRO A 221 -5.23 -17.17 -20.29
C PRO A 221 -4.87 -17.11 -21.78
N VAL A 222 -5.59 -16.29 -22.55
CA VAL A 222 -5.31 -16.08 -23.98
C VAL A 222 -4.10 -15.16 -24.16
N ARG A 223 -4.00 -14.12 -23.32
CA ARG A 223 -2.88 -13.18 -23.31
C ARG A 223 -1.58 -13.79 -22.80
N TYR A 224 -1.62 -14.74 -21.88
CA TYR A 224 -0.44 -15.33 -21.23
C TYR A 224 -0.53 -16.87 -21.16
N PRO A 225 -0.61 -17.57 -22.31
CA PRO A 225 -0.90 -19.01 -22.34
C PRO A 225 0.17 -19.85 -21.63
N GLN A 226 1.45 -19.45 -21.71
CA GLN A 226 2.54 -20.13 -21.02
C GLN A 226 2.45 -20.00 -19.49
N ALA A 227 2.05 -18.83 -18.98
CA ALA A 227 1.87 -18.60 -17.55
C ALA A 227 0.72 -19.46 -17.00
N PHE A 228 -0.42 -19.49 -17.68
CA PHE A 228 -1.56 -20.32 -17.26
C PHE A 228 -1.30 -21.82 -17.38
N ALA A 229 -0.54 -22.26 -18.39
CA ALA A 229 -0.06 -23.63 -18.46
C ALA A 229 0.90 -23.99 -17.31
N ALA A 230 1.64 -23.02 -16.77
CA ALA A 230 2.47 -23.21 -15.57
C ALA A 230 1.60 -23.25 -14.30
N PHE A 231 0.63 -22.33 -14.16
CA PHE A 231 -0.31 -22.31 -13.04
C PHE A 231 -1.14 -23.59 -12.94
N ALA A 232 -1.54 -24.19 -14.06
CA ALA A 232 -2.25 -25.47 -14.07
C ALA A 232 -1.49 -26.58 -13.32
N ARG A 233 -0.16 -26.53 -13.25
CA ARG A 233 0.67 -27.50 -12.49
C ARG A 233 0.60 -27.28 -10.98
N LEU A 234 0.17 -26.10 -10.53
CA LEU A 234 -0.05 -25.79 -9.13
C LEU A 234 -1.43 -26.28 -8.64
N GLN A 235 -2.28 -26.78 -9.55
CA GLN A 235 -3.59 -27.28 -9.18
C GLN A 235 -3.47 -28.39 -8.14
N ASN A 236 -4.11 -28.19 -6.99
CA ASN A 236 -4.08 -29.09 -5.83
C ASN A 236 -2.68 -29.43 -5.29
N SER A 237 -1.68 -28.57 -5.53
CA SER A 237 -0.29 -28.82 -5.15
C SER A 237 0.08 -28.36 -3.73
N ILE A 238 -0.73 -27.49 -3.12
CA ILE A 238 -0.48 -26.91 -1.80
C ILE A 238 -1.47 -27.52 -0.82
N GLU A 239 -1.02 -28.50 -0.05
CA GLU A 239 -1.79 -29.01 1.09
C GLU A 239 -1.88 -27.95 2.20
N ARG A 240 -2.98 -27.96 2.98
CA ARG A 240 -3.16 -27.05 4.13
C ARG A 240 -1.99 -27.06 5.10
N ARG A 241 -1.46 -28.24 5.45
CA ARG A 241 -0.28 -28.36 6.34
C ARG A 241 0.96 -27.72 5.74
N THR A 242 1.13 -27.82 4.42
CA THR A 242 2.21 -27.14 3.72
C THR A 242 2.04 -25.63 3.81
N MET A 243 0.83 -25.12 3.58
CA MET A 243 0.56 -23.68 3.73
C MET A 243 0.84 -23.16 5.14
N VAL A 244 0.43 -23.89 6.19
CA VAL A 244 0.76 -23.56 7.59
C VAL A 244 2.28 -23.42 7.79
N ARG A 245 3.08 -24.37 7.26
CA ARG A 245 4.55 -24.31 7.34
C ARG A 245 5.12 -23.11 6.60
N LEU A 246 4.60 -22.79 5.42
CA LEU A 246 5.05 -21.63 4.65
C LEU A 246 4.73 -20.32 5.40
N ASN A 247 3.53 -20.20 5.96
CA ASN A 247 3.15 -19.07 6.80
C ASN A 247 4.09 -18.95 8.02
N ALA A 248 4.44 -20.07 8.66
CA ALA A 248 5.36 -20.09 9.81
C ALA A 248 6.77 -19.61 9.45
N ARG A 249 7.32 -20.04 8.31
CA ARG A 249 8.63 -19.56 7.81
C ARG A 249 8.65 -18.03 7.67
N ALA A 250 7.57 -17.45 7.15
CA ALA A 250 7.50 -16.00 6.98
C ALA A 250 7.24 -15.26 8.31
N GLU A 251 6.26 -15.68 9.09
CA GLU A 251 5.80 -14.94 10.26
C GLU A 251 6.68 -15.16 11.49
N LEU A 252 7.14 -16.38 11.72
CA LEU A 252 7.89 -16.76 12.92
C LEU A 252 9.39 -16.65 12.66
N ASP A 253 9.88 -17.20 11.55
CA ASP A 253 11.31 -17.20 11.23
C ASP A 253 11.76 -15.91 10.51
N LYS A 254 10.81 -15.05 10.13
CA LYS A 254 11.06 -13.77 9.43
C LYS A 254 11.78 -13.94 8.09
N VAL A 255 11.57 -15.07 7.43
CA VAL A 255 12.14 -15.35 6.11
C VAL A 255 11.38 -14.55 5.05
N PRO A 256 12.06 -13.89 4.10
CA PRO A 256 11.38 -13.14 3.04
C PRO A 256 10.45 -14.03 2.21
N PHE A 257 9.26 -13.53 1.84
CA PHE A 257 8.25 -14.32 1.13
C PHE A 257 8.75 -14.94 -0.18
N ALA A 258 9.60 -14.21 -0.92
CA ALA A 258 10.19 -14.71 -2.15
C ALA A 258 11.13 -15.91 -1.94
N GLU A 259 11.77 -15.99 -0.77
CA GLU A 259 12.61 -17.13 -0.38
C GLU A 259 11.73 -18.30 0.04
N VAL A 260 10.68 -18.07 0.84
CA VAL A 260 9.68 -19.08 1.22
C VAL A 260 9.04 -19.73 -0.01
N ALA A 261 8.60 -18.92 -0.98
CA ALA A 261 8.04 -19.40 -2.24
C ALA A 261 9.03 -20.23 -3.06
N ARG A 262 10.30 -19.84 -3.06
CA ARG A 262 11.36 -20.54 -3.80
C ARG A 262 11.69 -21.90 -3.18
N GLU A 263 11.79 -21.96 -1.85
CA GLU A 263 11.95 -23.21 -1.11
C GLU A 263 10.82 -24.18 -1.46
N TYR A 264 9.57 -23.70 -1.48
CA TYR A 264 8.42 -24.51 -1.88
C TYR A 264 8.53 -25.04 -3.33
N LEU A 265 8.98 -24.19 -4.25
CA LEU A 265 9.18 -24.56 -5.66
C LEU A 265 10.42 -25.45 -5.90
N GLY A 266 11.13 -25.88 -4.86
CA GLY A 266 12.34 -26.71 -4.95
C GLY A 266 13.57 -25.95 -5.44
N GLY A 267 13.55 -24.62 -5.40
CA GLY A 267 14.70 -23.78 -5.73
C GLY A 267 15.71 -23.72 -4.59
N GLY A 268 17.00 -23.63 -4.93
CA GLY A 268 18.07 -23.41 -3.95
C GLY A 268 18.03 -22.01 -3.31
N PRO A 269 18.83 -21.78 -2.26
CA PRO A 269 18.90 -20.49 -1.58
C PRO A 269 19.19 -19.36 -2.57
N ALA A 270 18.45 -18.26 -2.43
CA ALA A 270 18.64 -17.09 -3.27
C ALA A 270 20.04 -16.51 -3.07
N SER A 271 20.68 -16.07 -4.15
CA SER A 271 21.71 -15.04 -4.00
C SER A 271 21.03 -13.83 -3.35
N LYS A 272 21.43 -13.50 -2.12
CA LYS A 272 20.93 -12.30 -1.43
C LYS A 272 21.10 -11.12 -2.37
N ARG A 273 20.00 -10.42 -2.68
CA ARG A 273 20.08 -9.22 -3.50
C ARG A 273 20.94 -8.23 -2.75
N THR A 274 22.02 -7.76 -3.37
CA THR A 274 22.88 -6.78 -2.70
C THR A 274 22.17 -5.43 -2.65
N LEU A 275 22.43 -4.63 -1.62
CA LEU A 275 21.89 -3.28 -1.52
C LEU A 275 22.22 -2.46 -2.78
N ARG A 276 23.42 -2.63 -3.34
CA ARG A 276 23.82 -1.98 -4.59
C ARG A 276 22.91 -2.38 -5.75
N ALA A 277 22.62 -3.67 -5.93
CA ALA A 277 21.71 -4.14 -6.99
C ALA A 277 20.27 -3.65 -6.78
N ALA A 278 19.82 -3.48 -5.54
CA ALA A 278 18.51 -2.92 -5.24
C ALA A 278 18.45 -1.40 -5.50
N LEU A 279 19.48 -0.65 -5.11
CA LEU A 279 19.59 0.80 -5.33
C LEU A 279 19.61 1.17 -6.82
N PHE A 280 20.29 0.37 -7.65
CA PHE A 280 20.44 0.60 -9.08
C PHE A 280 19.57 -0.34 -9.93
N ALA A 281 18.45 -0.80 -9.39
CA ALA A 281 17.50 -1.60 -10.17
C ALA A 281 16.89 -0.76 -11.33
N PRO A 282 16.43 -1.39 -12.42
CA PRO A 282 16.00 -0.69 -13.64
C PRO A 282 14.87 0.34 -13.43
N ASP A 283 14.04 0.12 -12.42
CA ASP A 283 12.93 0.99 -12.01
C ASP A 283 13.38 2.23 -11.21
N SER A 284 14.62 2.30 -10.73
CA SER A 284 15.11 3.41 -9.89
C SER A 284 14.93 4.79 -10.54
N GLY A 285 15.13 4.89 -11.87
CA GLY A 285 14.96 6.14 -12.59
C GLY A 285 13.52 6.61 -12.62
N ARG A 286 12.57 5.69 -12.84
CA ARG A 286 11.13 5.96 -12.79
C ARG A 286 10.72 6.44 -11.38
N LEU A 287 11.15 5.71 -10.35
CA LEU A 287 10.82 6.06 -8.96
C LEU A 287 11.36 7.44 -8.57
N LEU A 288 12.60 7.77 -8.99
CA LEU A 288 13.15 9.10 -8.78
C LEU A 288 12.31 10.18 -9.48
N ALA A 289 11.94 9.97 -10.74
CA ALA A 289 11.14 10.92 -11.51
C ALA A 289 9.74 11.14 -10.90
N GLU A 290 9.06 10.07 -10.49
CA GLU A 290 7.77 10.14 -9.79
C GLU A 290 7.90 10.89 -8.47
N HIS A 291 8.94 10.59 -7.67
CA HIS A 291 9.17 11.24 -6.38
C HIS A 291 9.45 12.73 -6.54
N LEU A 292 10.28 13.10 -7.52
CA LEU A 292 10.55 14.50 -7.86
C LEU A 292 9.29 15.21 -8.36
N GLY A 293 8.49 14.56 -9.21
CA GLY A 293 7.23 15.10 -9.72
C GLY A 293 6.23 15.39 -8.61
N LEU A 294 6.08 14.47 -7.66
CA LEU A 294 5.25 14.66 -6.46
C LEU A 294 5.73 15.84 -5.62
N VAL A 295 7.03 15.87 -5.29
CA VAL A 295 7.62 16.88 -4.40
C VAL A 295 7.59 18.26 -5.02
N PHE A 296 8.11 18.43 -6.24
CA PHE A 296 8.21 19.75 -6.86
C PHE A 296 6.90 20.22 -7.46
N GLY A 297 6.06 19.32 -7.98
CA GLY A 297 4.72 19.68 -8.47
C GLY A 297 3.84 20.25 -7.36
N SER A 298 3.78 19.58 -6.21
CA SER A 298 3.02 20.09 -5.05
C SER A 298 3.66 21.32 -4.40
N LEU A 299 5.00 21.38 -4.29
CA LEU A 299 5.72 22.53 -3.75
C LEU A 299 5.49 23.80 -4.59
N MET A 300 5.50 23.68 -5.93
CA MET A 300 5.27 24.81 -6.83
C MET A 300 3.88 25.42 -6.59
N VAL A 301 2.85 24.59 -6.53
CA VAL A 301 1.48 25.05 -6.24
C VAL A 301 1.40 25.64 -4.82
N ALA A 302 2.07 25.03 -3.85
CA ALA A 302 2.13 25.54 -2.48
C ALA A 302 2.83 26.91 -2.38
N ALA A 303 3.88 27.15 -3.18
CA ALA A 303 4.55 28.45 -3.24
C ALA A 303 3.67 29.50 -3.92
N LEU A 304 3.03 29.15 -5.03
CA LEU A 304 2.13 30.04 -5.78
C LEU A 304 0.93 30.52 -4.94
N ILE A 305 0.46 29.71 -4.00
CA ILE A 305 -0.68 30.04 -3.13
C ILE A 305 -0.21 30.55 -1.76
N GLY A 306 0.78 29.89 -1.16
CA GLY A 306 1.28 30.18 0.18
C GLY A 306 1.98 31.53 0.31
N VAL A 307 2.72 31.98 -0.73
CA VAL A 307 3.33 33.31 -0.71
C VAL A 307 2.26 34.41 -0.72
N PRO A 308 1.27 34.42 -1.64
CA PRO A 308 0.15 35.36 -1.56
C PRO A 308 -0.63 35.30 -0.25
N LEU A 309 -0.90 34.11 0.30
CA LEU A 309 -1.57 33.98 1.60
C LEU A 309 -0.75 34.60 2.74
N GLY A 310 0.57 34.41 2.73
CA GLY A 310 1.47 35.02 3.71
C GLY A 310 1.56 36.54 3.57
N VAL A 311 1.54 37.06 2.34
CA VAL A 311 1.44 38.50 2.06
C VAL A 311 0.11 39.05 2.58
N LEU A 312 -1.00 38.39 2.30
CA LEU A 312 -2.32 38.77 2.77
C LEU A 312 -2.38 38.81 4.31
N ALA A 313 -1.86 37.77 4.96
CA ALA A 313 -1.75 37.70 6.41
C ALA A 313 -0.91 38.85 7.00
N ALA A 314 0.19 39.23 6.34
CA ALA A 314 1.04 40.34 6.80
C ALA A 314 0.40 41.71 6.61
N LYS A 315 -0.36 41.89 5.52
CA LYS A 315 -1.00 43.18 5.18
C LYS A 315 -2.30 43.42 5.90
N VAL A 316 -3.04 42.36 6.21
CA VAL A 316 -4.35 42.42 6.84
C VAL A 316 -4.25 41.75 8.20
N GLY A 317 -3.88 42.54 9.23
CA GLY A 317 -3.50 42.01 10.54
C GLY A 317 -4.56 41.11 11.21
N TRP A 318 -5.85 41.35 10.96
CA TRP A 318 -6.92 40.50 11.50
C TRP A 318 -7.01 39.13 10.80
N LEU A 319 -6.53 39.01 9.55
CA LEU A 319 -6.46 37.75 8.82
C LEU A 319 -5.22 36.92 9.18
N ALA A 320 -4.22 37.50 9.86
CA ALA A 320 -2.97 36.80 10.17
C ALA A 320 -3.20 35.50 10.97
N GLN A 321 -3.91 35.61 12.10
CA GLN A 321 -4.17 34.44 12.96
C GLN A 321 -5.08 33.41 12.29
N PRO A 322 -6.22 33.78 11.66
CA PRO A 322 -7.04 32.82 10.92
C PRO A 322 -6.29 32.07 9.81
N VAL A 323 -5.51 32.77 8.98
CA VAL A 323 -4.77 32.14 7.87
C VAL A 323 -3.71 31.16 8.40
N LEU A 324 -2.96 31.56 9.42
CA LEU A 324 -1.95 30.68 10.04
C LEU A 324 -2.57 29.51 10.80
N ALA A 325 -3.71 29.72 11.47
CA ALA A 325 -4.44 28.66 12.15
C ALA A 325 -5.02 27.63 11.17
N LEU A 326 -5.66 28.08 10.09
CA LEU A 326 -6.23 27.19 9.06
C LEU A 326 -5.14 26.38 8.34
N THR A 327 -4.04 27.02 7.94
CA THR A 327 -2.91 26.31 7.33
C THR A 327 -2.21 25.37 8.32
N GLY A 328 -2.19 25.74 9.61
CA GLY A 328 -1.65 24.90 10.69
C GLY A 328 -2.49 23.68 11.00
N LEU A 329 -3.82 23.81 10.97
CA LEU A 329 -4.76 22.74 11.26
C LEU A 329 -4.56 21.54 10.34
N VAL A 330 -4.21 21.76 9.07
CA VAL A 330 -4.01 20.64 8.14
C VAL A 330 -2.82 19.76 8.54
N GLN A 331 -1.78 20.33 9.15
CA GLN A 331 -0.63 19.55 9.62
C GLN A 331 -0.91 18.74 10.88
N THR A 332 -2.03 18.98 11.58
CA THR A 332 -2.40 18.16 12.75
C THR A 332 -3.08 16.85 12.34
N ILE A 333 -3.60 16.76 11.10
CA ILE A 333 -4.21 15.55 10.56
C ILE A 333 -3.09 14.60 10.12
N PRO A 334 -2.98 13.37 10.64
CA PRO A 334 -1.98 12.41 10.19
C PRO A 334 -2.01 12.23 8.67
N SER A 335 -0.86 12.24 8.01
CA SER A 335 -0.78 12.25 6.53
C SER A 335 -1.50 11.06 5.89
N LEU A 336 -1.39 9.86 6.47
CA LEU A 336 -2.11 8.68 5.99
C LEU A 336 -3.63 8.82 6.12
N ALA A 337 -4.11 9.44 7.21
CA ALA A 337 -5.53 9.71 7.41
C ALA A 337 -6.05 10.77 6.43
N LEU A 338 -5.26 11.82 6.18
CA LEU A 338 -5.59 12.83 5.17
C LEU A 338 -5.69 12.21 3.77
N LEU A 339 -4.73 11.34 3.40
CA LEU A 339 -4.77 10.62 2.12
C LEU A 339 -6.01 9.73 2.01
N ALA A 340 -6.34 8.97 3.06
CA ALA A 340 -7.53 8.12 3.07
C ALA A 340 -8.82 8.93 2.91
N PHE A 341 -8.91 10.12 3.52
CA PHE A 341 -10.03 11.04 3.38
C PHE A 341 -10.14 11.65 1.97
N LEU A 342 -9.01 11.90 1.29
CA LEU A 342 -9.00 12.49 -0.04
C LEU A 342 -9.41 11.51 -1.17
N ILE A 343 -9.30 10.20 -0.95
CA ILE A 343 -9.73 9.19 -1.94
C ILE A 343 -11.22 9.33 -2.30
N PRO A 344 -12.18 9.28 -1.35
CA PRO A 344 -13.60 9.45 -1.69
C PRO A 344 -13.89 10.85 -2.24
N LEU A 345 -13.19 11.89 -1.78
CA LEU A 345 -13.41 13.27 -2.23
C LEU A 345 -12.99 13.48 -3.69
N THR A 346 -11.89 12.85 -4.11
CA THR A 346 -11.37 12.94 -5.48
C THR A 346 -11.94 11.88 -6.41
N GLY A 347 -12.57 10.84 -5.86
CA GLY A 347 -13.08 9.68 -6.60
C GLY A 347 -11.99 8.83 -7.25
N ARG A 348 -10.71 9.00 -6.87
CA ARG A 348 -9.56 8.33 -7.48
C ARG A 348 -8.48 8.02 -6.44
N ILE A 349 -7.66 7.01 -6.74
CA ILE A 349 -6.46 6.63 -5.98
C ILE A 349 -5.22 7.11 -6.77
N GLY A 350 -4.06 7.28 -6.12
CA GLY A 350 -2.80 7.60 -6.79
C GLY A 350 -2.39 9.08 -6.72
N LEU A 351 -2.02 9.64 -7.88
CA LEU A 351 -1.32 10.93 -8.00
C LEU A 351 -2.09 12.12 -7.42
N TRP A 352 -3.38 12.26 -7.72
CA TRP A 352 -4.15 13.47 -7.37
C TRP A 352 -4.35 13.66 -5.86
N PRO A 353 -4.84 12.66 -5.09
CA PRO A 353 -4.90 12.78 -3.63
C PRO A 353 -3.53 13.08 -3.00
N ALA A 354 -2.47 12.47 -3.53
CA ALA A 354 -1.10 12.69 -3.05
C ALA A 354 -0.64 14.14 -3.27
N LEU A 355 -0.82 14.69 -4.47
CA LEU A 355 -0.46 16.08 -4.77
C LEU A 355 -1.21 17.07 -3.88
N ILE A 356 -2.51 16.85 -3.64
CA ILE A 356 -3.33 17.70 -2.76
C ILE A 356 -2.81 17.63 -1.32
N ALA A 357 -2.57 16.43 -0.78
CA ALA A 357 -2.06 16.27 0.58
C ALA A 357 -0.69 16.94 0.76
N LEU A 358 0.24 16.71 -0.17
CA LEU A 358 1.58 17.29 -0.15
C LEU A 358 1.55 18.82 -0.27
N PHE A 359 0.68 19.35 -1.14
CA PHE A 359 0.42 20.78 -1.28
C PHE A 359 -0.03 21.39 0.05
N LEU A 360 -1.04 20.78 0.69
CA LEU A 360 -1.60 21.28 1.94
C LEU A 360 -0.56 21.29 3.07
N TYR A 361 0.26 20.24 3.17
CA TYR A 361 1.34 20.17 4.14
C TYR A 361 2.42 21.23 3.90
N ALA A 362 2.74 21.53 2.64
CA ALA A 362 3.73 22.52 2.26
C ALA A 362 3.26 23.99 2.46
N LEU A 363 1.96 24.25 2.63
CA LEU A 363 1.41 25.61 2.76
C LEU A 363 1.87 26.35 4.02
N LEU A 364 1.87 25.70 5.18
CA LEU A 364 2.11 26.39 6.46
C LEU A 364 3.52 26.98 6.54
N PRO A 365 4.63 26.25 6.27
CA PRO A 365 5.95 26.84 6.40
C PRO A 365 6.15 28.00 5.43
N ILE A 366 5.61 27.93 4.21
CA ILE A 366 5.68 29.01 3.21
C ILE A 366 4.90 30.24 3.68
N THR A 367 3.63 30.05 4.06
CA THR A 367 2.75 31.13 4.53
C THR A 367 3.32 31.81 5.77
N ARG A 368 3.74 31.01 6.77
CA ARG A 368 4.29 31.50 8.05
C ARG A 368 5.59 32.26 7.87
N ASN A 369 6.51 31.77 7.05
CA ASN A 369 7.77 32.46 6.80
C ASN A 369 7.58 33.70 5.93
N THR A 370 6.64 33.69 4.99
CA THR A 370 6.31 34.89 4.21
C THR A 370 5.74 35.99 5.10
N HIS A 371 4.79 35.64 5.97
CA HIS A 371 4.27 36.57 6.99
C HIS A 371 5.39 37.12 7.88
N ALA A 372 6.23 36.23 8.43
CA ALA A 372 7.32 36.62 9.31
C ALA A 372 8.36 37.53 8.62
N GLY A 373 8.74 37.21 7.38
CA GLY A 373 9.70 38.01 6.61
C GLY A 373 9.20 39.42 6.34
N LEU A 374 7.93 39.58 5.99
CA LEU A 374 7.31 40.90 5.78
C LEU A 374 7.17 41.68 7.09
N ALA A 375 6.79 41.01 8.18
CA ALA A 375 6.65 41.63 9.50
C ALA A 375 7.98 42.14 10.08
N GLN A 376 9.12 41.61 9.63
CA GLN A 376 10.46 42.01 10.07
C GLN A 376 11.03 43.20 9.28
N VAL A 377 10.37 43.66 8.21
CA VAL A 377 10.86 44.80 7.42
C VAL A 377 10.84 46.08 8.27
N PRO A 378 11.96 46.83 8.37
CA PRO A 378 12.02 48.04 9.19
C PRO A 378 10.96 49.08 8.81
N ARG A 379 10.14 49.50 9.78
CA ARG A 379 9.08 50.49 9.57
C ARG A 379 9.59 51.81 8.99
N GLY A 380 10.82 52.22 9.35
CA GLY A 380 11.44 53.43 8.81
C GLY A 380 11.64 53.40 7.29
N LEU A 381 11.98 52.24 6.71
CA LEU A 381 12.08 52.09 5.25
C LEU A 381 10.73 52.19 4.56
N LEU A 382 9.68 51.65 5.19
CA LEU A 382 8.32 51.74 4.69
C LEU A 382 7.82 53.20 4.70
N GLN A 383 8.06 53.92 5.81
CA GLN A 383 7.72 55.34 5.96
C GLN A 383 8.48 56.21 4.95
N ALA A 384 9.78 55.94 4.73
CA ALA A 384 10.57 56.63 3.73
C ALA A 384 10.02 56.40 2.31
N GLY A 385 9.65 55.16 1.97
CA GLY A 385 9.00 54.84 0.70
C GLY A 385 7.68 55.60 0.50
N THR A 386 6.84 55.67 1.53
CA THR A 386 5.60 56.45 1.51
C THR A 386 5.86 57.95 1.35
N ALA A 387 6.88 58.50 2.05
CA ALA A 387 7.26 59.90 1.94
C ALA A 387 7.78 60.28 0.55
N LEU A 388 8.39 59.32 -0.17
CA LEU A 388 8.82 59.47 -1.57
C LEU A 388 7.69 59.24 -2.59
N GLY A 389 6.45 59.05 -2.14
CA GLY A 389 5.27 58.91 -3.00
C GLY A 389 5.05 57.51 -3.58
N LEU A 390 5.71 56.47 -3.06
CA LEU A 390 5.47 55.09 -3.50
C LEU A 390 4.09 54.59 -3.05
N LEU A 391 3.36 53.93 -3.96
CA LEU A 391 2.10 53.27 -3.63
C LEU A 391 2.36 51.99 -2.83
N SER A 392 1.36 51.49 -2.10
CA SER A 392 1.48 50.27 -1.29
C SER A 392 1.92 49.04 -2.11
N LYS A 393 1.53 48.96 -3.39
CA LYS A 393 2.00 47.92 -4.31
C LYS A 393 3.49 48.06 -4.64
N ASP A 394 3.98 49.29 -4.82
CA ASP A 394 5.37 49.55 -5.15
C ASP A 394 6.26 49.30 -3.93
N ILE A 395 5.80 49.66 -2.73
CA ILE A 395 6.45 49.30 -1.47
C ILE A 395 6.53 47.77 -1.34
N LEU A 396 5.46 47.04 -1.62
CA LEU A 396 5.44 45.58 -1.55
C LEU A 396 6.45 44.94 -2.51
N TYR A 397 6.39 45.28 -3.79
CA TYR A 397 7.22 44.63 -4.81
C TYR A 397 8.67 45.12 -4.83
N ARG A 398 8.94 46.37 -4.46
CA ARG A 398 10.29 46.98 -4.55
C ARG A 398 11.05 47.02 -3.23
N ILE A 399 10.36 46.98 -2.08
CA ILE A 399 11.00 47.09 -0.76
C ILE A 399 10.76 45.81 0.03
N GLU A 400 9.51 45.46 0.32
CA GLU A 400 9.21 44.40 1.27
C GLU A 400 9.57 43.01 0.74
N LEU A 401 9.10 42.61 -0.45
CA LEU A 401 9.41 41.29 -1.01
C LEU A 401 10.93 41.10 -1.23
N PRO A 402 11.69 42.07 -1.75
CA PRO A 402 13.15 41.95 -1.85
C PRO A 402 13.86 41.83 -0.50
N LEU A 403 13.38 42.48 0.57
CA LEU A 403 13.96 42.37 1.91
C LEU A 403 13.55 41.09 2.62
N ALA A 404 12.31 40.63 2.41
CA ALA A 404 11.76 39.41 3.00
C ALA A 404 12.15 38.13 2.24
N ARG A 405 12.80 38.23 1.06
CA ARG A 405 13.09 37.11 0.16
C ARG A 405 13.84 35.96 0.83
N GLU A 406 14.75 36.26 1.76
CA GLU A 406 15.58 35.24 2.44
C GLU A 406 14.71 34.41 3.37
N THR A 407 13.84 35.05 4.15
CA THR A 407 12.88 34.37 5.01
C THR A 407 11.84 33.60 4.18
N ILE A 408 11.32 34.19 3.10
CA ILE A 408 10.39 33.50 2.19
C ILE A 408 11.04 32.24 1.61
N MET A 409 12.28 32.34 1.14
CA MET A 409 13.04 31.20 0.60
C MET A 409 13.29 30.13 1.68
N ALA A 410 13.61 30.52 2.91
CA ALA A 410 13.74 29.59 4.03
C ALA A 410 12.44 28.81 4.29
N GLY A 411 11.28 29.44 4.12
CA GLY A 411 9.97 28.79 4.16
C GLY A 411 9.78 27.76 3.05
N VAL A 412 10.11 28.13 1.81
CA VAL A 412 10.05 27.22 0.64
C VAL A 412 11.02 26.05 0.81
N LYS A 413 12.25 26.30 1.28
CA LYS A 413 13.27 25.28 1.60
C LYS A 413 12.76 24.31 2.66
N THR A 414 12.20 24.81 3.75
CA THR A 414 11.65 23.98 4.84
C THR A 414 10.52 23.11 4.31
N SER A 415 9.58 23.68 3.56
CA SER A 415 8.51 22.93 2.91
C SER A 415 9.06 21.87 1.97
N ALA A 416 10.04 22.19 1.11
CA ALA A 416 10.63 21.23 0.18
C ALA A 416 11.20 20.00 0.88
N VAL A 417 11.98 20.20 1.95
CA VAL A 417 12.60 19.10 2.72
C VAL A 417 11.55 18.24 3.41
N ILE A 418 10.56 18.86 4.06
CA ILE A 418 9.43 18.13 4.67
C ILE A 418 8.68 17.33 3.60
N ASN A 419 8.45 17.94 2.44
CA ASN A 419 7.68 17.34 1.36
C ASN A 419 8.37 16.10 0.76
N VAL A 420 9.71 16.09 0.66
CA VAL A 420 10.47 14.89 0.25
C VAL A 420 10.18 13.70 1.18
N GLY A 421 10.15 13.94 2.49
CA GLY A 421 9.84 12.93 3.49
C GLY A 421 8.38 12.48 3.41
N THR A 422 7.43 13.41 3.46
CA THR A 422 6.00 13.11 3.43
C THR A 422 5.56 12.43 2.14
N ALA A 423 6.20 12.73 1.00
CA ALA A 423 5.93 12.08 -0.29
C ALA A 423 6.17 10.57 -0.27
N THR A 424 7.02 10.04 0.63
CA THR A 424 7.20 8.59 0.76
C THR A 424 5.93 7.87 1.19
N ILE A 425 5.02 8.54 1.89
CA ILE A 425 3.75 7.97 2.37
C ILE A 425 2.73 7.86 1.22
N ALA A 426 2.90 8.64 0.15
CA ALA A 426 2.00 8.64 -0.99
C ALA A 426 1.97 7.28 -1.74
N ALA A 427 3.00 6.47 -1.58
CA ALA A 427 3.04 5.11 -2.14
C ALA A 427 1.96 4.18 -1.58
N PHE A 428 1.49 4.39 -0.34
CA PHE A 428 0.42 3.57 0.25
C PHE A 428 -0.92 3.70 -0.47
N ILE A 429 -1.09 4.78 -1.25
CA ILE A 429 -2.23 5.02 -2.12
C ILE A 429 -1.84 4.95 -3.60
N GLY A 430 -0.72 4.31 -3.95
CA GLY A 430 -0.33 4.07 -5.35
C GLY A 430 0.15 5.30 -6.11
N ALA A 431 0.61 6.37 -5.44
CA ALA A 431 1.15 7.55 -6.11
C ALA A 431 2.59 7.38 -6.63
N GLY A 432 3.27 6.28 -6.27
CA GLY A 432 4.63 5.94 -6.72
C GLY A 432 5.75 6.58 -5.88
N GLY A 433 6.91 6.75 -6.52
CA GLY A 433 8.10 7.34 -5.89
C GLY A 433 8.91 6.35 -5.02
N PHE A 434 9.90 6.85 -4.29
CA PHE A 434 10.73 6.00 -3.41
C PHE A 434 9.93 5.29 -2.32
N GLY A 435 8.77 5.82 -1.98
CA GLY A 435 7.80 5.18 -1.09
C GLY A 435 7.37 3.79 -1.56
N GLU A 436 7.36 3.52 -2.88
CA GLU A 436 6.98 2.21 -3.43
C GLU A 436 7.88 1.10 -2.89
N ARG A 437 9.19 1.33 -2.85
CA ARG A 437 10.18 0.40 -2.29
C ARG A 437 10.12 0.31 -0.77
N ILE A 438 9.83 1.41 -0.08
CA ILE A 438 9.67 1.39 1.38
C ILE A 438 8.45 0.54 1.75
N ALA A 439 7.31 0.80 1.10
CA ALA A 439 6.08 0.04 1.31
C ALA A 439 6.26 -1.43 0.91
N GLN A 440 6.90 -1.71 -0.22
CA GLN A 440 7.20 -3.07 -0.66
C GLN A 440 8.13 -3.80 0.30
N GLY A 441 9.24 -3.19 0.73
CA GLY A 441 10.19 -3.81 1.64
C GLY A 441 9.58 -4.07 3.02
N LEU A 442 8.73 -3.16 3.50
CA LEU A 442 7.94 -3.38 4.72
C LEU A 442 6.93 -4.51 4.55
N ALA A 443 6.18 -4.50 3.45
CA ALA A 443 5.17 -5.51 3.14
C ALA A 443 5.77 -6.90 2.95
N LEU A 444 6.96 -6.98 2.34
CA LEU A 444 7.62 -8.23 1.98
C LEU A 444 8.65 -8.73 3.01
N ASN A 445 8.78 -8.02 4.14
CA ASN A 445 9.83 -8.24 5.13
C ASN A 445 11.24 -8.30 4.49
N ASP A 446 11.47 -7.49 3.44
CA ASP A 446 12.74 -7.38 2.73
C ASP A 446 13.43 -6.08 3.11
N HIS A 447 14.36 -6.20 4.06
CA HIS A 447 15.15 -5.06 4.55
C HIS A 447 16.01 -4.42 3.45
N THR A 448 16.43 -5.18 2.45
CA THR A 448 17.27 -4.64 1.37
C THR A 448 16.46 -3.72 0.47
N VAL A 449 15.25 -4.14 0.09
CA VAL A 449 14.34 -3.32 -0.72
C VAL A 449 13.85 -2.10 0.08
N LEU A 450 13.56 -2.28 1.37
CA LEU A 450 13.20 -1.17 2.27
C LEU A 450 14.28 -0.09 2.28
N LEU A 451 15.54 -0.49 2.51
CA LEU A 451 16.69 0.45 2.51
C LEU A 451 16.93 1.06 1.13
N ALA A 452 16.66 0.32 0.05
CA ALA A 452 16.77 0.81 -1.32
C ALA A 452 15.71 1.85 -1.70
N GLY A 453 14.66 2.04 -0.89
CA GLY A 453 13.74 3.17 -0.96
C GLY A 453 14.10 4.28 0.04
N ALA A 454 14.40 3.92 1.29
CA ALA A 454 14.67 4.87 2.36
C ALA A 454 15.96 5.69 2.17
N LEU A 455 17.07 5.05 1.77
CA LEU A 455 18.35 5.75 1.60
C LEU A 455 18.32 6.78 0.46
N PRO A 456 17.80 6.47 -0.75
CA PRO A 456 17.64 7.49 -1.79
C PRO A 456 16.72 8.64 -1.39
N ALA A 457 15.63 8.37 -0.65
CA ALA A 457 14.75 9.43 -0.17
C ALA A 457 15.46 10.37 0.82
N ALA A 458 16.23 9.81 1.77
CA ALA A 458 17.04 10.59 2.71
C ALA A 458 18.15 11.39 1.99
N ALA A 459 18.84 10.76 1.04
CA ALA A 459 19.86 11.41 0.23
C ALA A 459 19.26 12.55 -0.61
N LEU A 460 18.06 12.37 -1.17
CA LEU A 460 17.34 13.40 -1.91
C LEU A 460 16.96 14.58 -0.99
N ALA A 461 16.48 14.33 0.22
CA ALA A 461 16.17 15.39 1.18
C ALA A 461 17.42 16.24 1.52
N LEU A 462 18.57 15.59 1.73
CA LEU A 462 19.86 16.27 1.94
C LEU A 462 20.30 17.05 0.70
N ALA A 463 20.17 16.45 -0.49
CA ALA A 463 20.52 17.11 -1.75
C ALA A 463 19.65 18.35 -2.02
N VAL A 464 18.34 18.25 -1.76
CA VAL A 464 17.40 19.38 -1.86
C VAL A 464 17.77 20.46 -0.86
N HIS A 465 18.05 20.11 0.40
CA HIS A 465 18.48 21.07 1.41
C HIS A 465 19.74 21.84 0.98
N ALA A 466 20.77 21.11 0.54
CA ALA A 466 22.03 21.69 0.08
C ALA A 466 21.86 22.53 -1.19
N ALA A 467 20.99 22.13 -2.12
CA ALA A 467 20.71 22.88 -3.33
C ALA A 467 20.08 24.24 -3.03
N PHE A 468 19.11 24.30 -2.10
CA PHE A 468 18.53 25.56 -1.66
C PHE A 468 19.55 26.45 -0.94
N GLU A 469 20.40 25.88 -0.08
CA GLU A 469 21.44 26.63 0.62
C GLU A 469 22.48 27.22 -0.36
N LEU A 470 22.87 26.47 -1.39
CA LEU A 470 23.75 26.96 -2.44
C LEU A 470 23.09 28.08 -3.25
N ALA A 471 21.81 27.94 -3.59
CA ALA A 471 21.03 28.97 -4.28
C ALA A 471 20.95 30.27 -3.46
N GLU A 472 20.70 30.17 -2.15
CA GLU A 472 20.70 31.30 -1.20
C GLU A 472 22.07 32.02 -1.21
N ARG A 473 23.17 31.27 -1.10
CA ARG A 473 24.54 31.83 -1.12
C ARG A 473 24.88 32.52 -2.45
N CYS A 474 24.48 31.95 -3.58
CA CYS A 474 24.70 32.55 -4.90
C CYS A 474 23.90 33.85 -5.08
N LEU A 475 22.67 33.92 -4.55
CA LEU A 475 21.85 35.12 -4.59
C LEU A 475 22.36 36.22 -3.65
N ALA A 476 22.94 35.84 -2.50
CA ALA A 476 23.55 36.78 -1.56
C ALA A 476 24.87 37.38 -2.07
N ARG A 477 25.62 36.67 -2.93
CA ARG A 477 26.90 37.11 -3.49
C ARG A 477 26.81 38.08 -4.67
N ARG A 478 25.62 38.38 -5.19
CA ARG A 478 25.49 39.45 -6.20
C ARG A 478 25.69 40.81 -5.51
N PRO A 479 26.73 41.60 -5.89
CA PRO A 479 26.92 42.93 -5.33
C PRO A 479 25.67 43.77 -5.62
N ARG A 480 25.14 44.41 -4.58
CA ARG A 480 24.05 45.38 -4.67
C ARG A 480 24.55 46.68 -5.26
#